data_AF-A0A7C3GHF1-F1
#
_entry.id   AF-A0A7C3GHF1-F1
#
_cell.length_a   1.000
_cell.length_b   1.000
_cell.length_c   1.000
_cell.angle_alpha   90.00
_cell.angle_beta   90.00
_cell.angle_gamma   90.00
#
_symmetry.space_group_name_H-M   'P 1'
#
loop_
_entity.id
_entity.type
_entity.pdbx_description
1 polymer ?
#
loop_
_entity_poly.entity_id
_entity_poly.type
_entity_poly.pdbx_seq_one_letter_code
_entity_poly.pdbx_strand_id
1 'polypeptide(L)'
;MGNDISTNGFMDFSVFPIKEPLHILKKCVGSNQKKLLVVFNQKNETPERVEFLKKILAAAKFDMDKDILLLRLTDEEAFSFIVTRTKAINHFEQGEIDNLLVFGFAPKYFGLNLDIQKYQPAHFYKCGLLFADSLAILENDKGLKGMLWKAMQEVFF
;
A
#
# COMPACT_ATOMS: atom_id res chain seq x y z
N MET A 1 -44.68 31.45 5.25
CA MET A 1 -43.65 31.28 6.29
C MET A 1 -43.67 29.81 6.67
N GLY A 2 -42.69 28.96 6.46
CA GLY A 2 -41.30 29.02 6.01
C GLY A 2 -40.77 27.65 6.44
N ASN A 3 -40.51 26.75 5.48
CA ASN A 3 -40.04 25.40 5.79
C ASN A 3 -38.60 25.50 6.29
N ASP A 4 -38.39 25.31 7.59
CA ASP A 4 -37.07 25.20 8.18
C ASP A 4 -36.62 23.73 8.06
N ILE A 5 -35.91 23.44 6.98
CA ILE A 5 -35.35 22.12 6.71
C ILE A 5 -33.99 22.09 7.41
N SER A 6 -33.87 21.21 8.40
CA SER A 6 -32.66 20.92 9.15
C SER A 6 -31.47 20.62 8.22
N THR A 7 -30.38 21.39 8.32
CA THR A 7 -29.08 21.03 7.71
C THR A 7 -27.92 21.50 8.59
N ASN A 8 -27.63 20.80 9.67
CA ASN A 8 -26.41 21.05 10.46
C ASN A 8 -25.57 19.78 10.70
N GLY A 9 -25.65 18.80 9.78
CA GLY A 9 -24.84 17.58 9.85
C GLY A 9 -24.56 16.93 8.49
N PHE A 10 -24.66 17.67 7.39
CA PHE A 10 -24.63 17.09 6.04
C PHE A 10 -23.25 17.07 5.36
N MET A 11 -22.19 17.63 5.98
CA MET A 11 -20.92 17.88 5.28
C MET A 11 -19.67 17.76 6.16
N ASP A 12 -19.63 16.85 7.14
CA ASP A 12 -18.36 16.47 7.77
C ASP A 12 -17.78 15.25 7.04
N PHE A 13 -17.54 15.42 5.74
CA PHE A 13 -16.77 14.46 4.98
C PHE A 13 -15.31 14.84 5.13
N SER A 14 -14.51 13.98 5.77
CA SER A 14 -13.05 14.09 5.70
C SER A 14 -12.64 13.83 4.25
N VAL A 15 -12.59 14.89 3.43
CA VAL A 15 -12.11 14.83 2.05
C VAL A 15 -10.61 14.57 2.11
N PHE A 16 -10.19 13.34 1.84
CA PHE A 16 -8.78 13.03 1.65
C PHE A 16 -8.33 13.62 0.30
N PRO A 17 -7.37 14.56 0.26
CA PRO A 17 -6.88 15.07 -1.00
C PRO A 17 -6.10 13.95 -1.72
N ILE A 18 -6.74 13.33 -2.72
CA ILE A 18 -6.12 12.30 -3.54
C ILE A 18 -4.94 12.93 -4.28
N LYS A 19 -3.74 12.42 -4.02
CA LYS A 19 -2.50 12.89 -4.65
C LYS A 19 -2.43 12.40 -6.09
N GLU A 20 -1.85 13.27 -6.93
CA GLU A 20 -1.62 12.97 -8.33
C GLU A 20 -0.70 11.75 -8.50
N PRO A 21 -1.01 10.81 -9.41
CA PRO A 21 -0.22 9.60 -9.64
C PRO A 21 1.27 9.87 -9.86
N LEU A 22 1.60 10.88 -10.66
CA LEU A 22 2.99 11.24 -10.96
C LEU A 22 3.75 11.73 -9.72
N HIS A 23 3.06 12.35 -8.77
CA HIS A 23 3.66 12.75 -7.50
C HIS A 23 4.06 11.52 -6.68
N ILE A 24 3.18 10.51 -6.63
CA ILE A 24 3.43 9.24 -5.95
C ILE A 24 4.58 8.47 -6.60
N LEU A 25 4.55 8.33 -7.94
CA LEU A 25 5.56 7.58 -8.69
C LEU A 25 6.98 8.15 -8.49
N LYS A 26 7.11 9.48 -8.42
CA LYS A 26 8.40 10.15 -8.15
C LYS A 26 8.95 9.90 -6.75
N LYS A 27 8.11 9.52 -5.78
CA LYS A 27 8.53 9.16 -4.42
C LYS A 27 8.94 7.69 -4.28
N CYS A 28 8.61 6.85 -5.27
CA CYS A 28 8.97 5.44 -5.25
C CYS A 28 10.48 5.28 -5.46
N VAL A 29 11.06 4.30 -4.77
CA VAL A 29 12.47 3.91 -4.90
C VAL A 29 12.55 2.43 -5.25
N GLY A 30 13.45 2.03 -6.16
CA GLY A 30 13.63 0.65 -6.60
C GLY A 30 13.37 0.46 -8.10
N SER A 31 13.57 -0.76 -8.62
CA SER A 31 13.55 -1.06 -10.05
C SER A 31 12.27 -1.73 -10.57
N ASN A 32 11.31 -2.07 -9.71
CA ASN A 32 10.02 -2.66 -10.11
C ASN A 32 10.09 -3.98 -10.92
N GLN A 33 11.18 -4.76 -10.85
CA GLN A 33 11.34 -5.95 -11.74
C GLN A 33 10.28 -7.03 -11.53
N LYS A 34 9.75 -7.18 -10.32
CA LYS A 34 8.64 -8.09 -10.00
C LYS A 34 7.30 -7.37 -9.86
N LYS A 35 7.22 -6.12 -10.33
CA LYS A 35 6.00 -5.31 -10.37
C LYS A 35 5.26 -5.19 -9.04
N LEU A 36 5.99 -5.22 -7.93
CA LEU A 36 5.45 -5.16 -6.58
C LEU A 36 5.68 -3.77 -5.98
N LEU A 37 4.61 -3.07 -5.63
CA LEU A 37 4.64 -1.85 -4.85
C LEU A 37 4.46 -2.18 -3.37
N VAL A 38 5.45 -1.81 -2.57
CA VAL A 38 5.44 -1.94 -1.11
C VAL A 38 5.25 -0.57 -0.50
N VAL A 39 4.24 -0.43 0.34
CA VAL A 39 3.85 0.83 0.96
C VAL A 39 3.89 0.72 2.48
N PHE A 40 4.53 1.67 3.13
CA PHE A 40 4.48 1.79 4.59
C PHE A 40 4.45 3.26 5.01
N ASN A 41 3.96 3.48 6.23
CA ASN A 41 3.85 4.84 6.78
C ASN A 41 5.24 5.36 7.16
N GLN A 42 5.59 6.56 6.69
CA GLN A 42 6.86 7.23 6.96
C GLN A 42 7.11 7.44 8.47
N LYS A 43 6.05 7.60 9.28
CA LYS A 43 6.18 7.66 10.75
C LYS A 43 6.74 6.38 11.36
N ASN A 44 6.60 5.26 10.66
CA ASN A 44 7.18 3.98 11.07
C ASN A 44 8.58 3.76 10.50
N GLU A 45 9.16 4.71 9.76
CA GLU A 45 10.51 4.60 9.24
C GLU A 45 11.54 4.73 10.36
N THR A 46 12.26 3.65 10.60
CA THR A 46 13.48 3.61 11.41
C THR A 46 14.46 2.66 10.71
N PRO A 47 15.78 2.81 10.89
CA PRO A 47 16.75 1.89 10.29
C PRO A 47 16.43 0.43 10.59
N GLU A 48 16.10 0.12 11.85
CA GLU A 48 15.74 -1.21 12.34
C GLU A 48 14.52 -1.79 11.61
N ARG A 49 13.46 -0.97 11.41
CA ARG A 49 12.25 -1.42 10.70
C ARG A 49 12.45 -1.55 9.19
N VAL A 50 13.33 -0.76 8.59
CA VAL A 50 13.72 -0.92 7.19
C VAL A 50 14.50 -2.23 7.03
N GLU A 51 15.41 -2.55 7.96
CA GLU A 51 16.09 -3.85 7.99
C GLU A 51 15.11 -5.01 8.22
N PHE A 52 14.11 -4.83 9.08
CA PHE A 52 13.05 -5.81 9.29
C PHE A 52 12.22 -6.04 8.02
N LEU A 53 11.80 -4.97 7.34
CA LEU A 53 11.12 -5.05 6.05
C LEU A 53 11.98 -5.78 5.01
N LYS A 54 13.27 -5.44 4.94
CA LYS A 54 14.21 -6.12 4.04
C LYS A 54 14.30 -7.61 4.35
N LYS A 55 14.28 -8.03 5.62
CA LYS A 55 14.24 -9.45 6.01
C LYS A 55 12.94 -10.15 5.60
N ILE A 56 11.78 -9.49 5.75
CA ILE A 56 10.49 -10.01 5.27
C ILE A 56 10.53 -10.24 3.76
N LEU A 57 10.96 -9.22 3.01
CA LEU A 57 11.05 -9.29 1.55
C LEU A 57 12.06 -10.35 1.10
N ALA A 58 13.22 -10.42 1.74
CA ALA A 58 14.26 -11.40 1.43
C ALA A 58 13.79 -12.84 1.71
N ALA A 59 13.07 -13.06 2.82
CA ALA A 59 12.40 -14.34 3.07
C ALA A 59 11.47 -14.68 1.90
N ALA A 60 10.75 -13.66 1.40
CA ALA A 60 9.84 -13.78 0.27
C ALA A 60 10.56 -13.85 -1.10
N LYS A 61 11.89 -13.99 -1.12
CA LYS A 61 12.73 -13.96 -2.32
C LYS A 61 12.58 -12.68 -3.14
N PHE A 62 12.22 -11.56 -2.52
CA PHE A 62 12.22 -10.23 -3.12
C PHE A 62 13.46 -9.46 -2.69
N ASP A 63 14.16 -8.88 -3.66
CA ASP A 63 15.20 -7.88 -3.45
C ASP A 63 14.57 -6.48 -3.36
N MET A 64 14.82 -5.79 -2.26
CA MET A 64 14.21 -4.48 -1.98
C MET A 64 14.60 -3.39 -3.00
N ASP A 65 15.78 -3.49 -3.60
CA ASP A 65 16.33 -2.49 -4.50
C ASP A 65 16.00 -2.82 -5.96
N LYS A 66 15.96 -4.12 -6.30
CA LYS A 66 15.76 -4.59 -7.68
C LYS A 66 14.32 -5.00 -8.00
N ASP A 67 13.67 -5.72 -7.10
CA ASP A 67 12.42 -6.41 -7.45
C ASP A 67 11.18 -5.53 -7.22
N ILE A 68 11.25 -4.58 -6.30
CA ILE A 68 10.09 -3.85 -5.84
C ILE A 68 10.17 -2.36 -6.15
N LEU A 69 9.05 -1.67 -5.94
CA LEU A 69 8.99 -0.24 -5.68
C LEU A 69 8.64 -0.04 -4.22
N LEU A 70 9.45 0.74 -3.53
CA LEU A 70 9.23 1.11 -2.14
C LEU A 70 8.68 2.53 -2.06
N LEU A 71 7.51 2.69 -1.44
CA LEU A 71 6.84 3.97 -1.27
C LEU A 71 6.60 4.27 0.21
N ARG A 72 7.04 5.47 0.61
CA ARG A 72 6.85 6.03 1.94
C ARG A 72 5.73 7.05 1.89
N LEU A 73 4.69 6.85 2.70
CA LEU A 73 3.52 7.73 2.75
C LEU A 73 3.30 8.30 4.13
N THR A 74 2.76 9.52 4.19
CA THR A 74 2.15 10.06 5.40
C THR A 74 0.64 9.78 5.43
N ASP A 75 -0.01 9.99 6.57
CA ASP A 75 -1.46 9.80 6.74
C ASP A 75 -2.32 10.78 5.92
N GLU A 76 -1.69 11.76 5.26
CA GLU A 76 -2.33 12.79 4.43
C GLU A 76 -2.18 12.51 2.92
N GLU A 77 -1.48 11.43 2.56
CA GLU A 77 -1.14 11.07 1.19
C GLU A 77 -1.93 9.85 0.72
N ALA A 78 -3.24 10.03 0.54
CA ALA A 78 -4.08 9.06 -0.17
C ALA A 78 -3.88 9.21 -1.68
N PHE A 79 -3.96 8.11 -2.44
CA PHE A 79 -3.86 8.13 -3.90
C PHE A 79 -4.66 6.98 -4.51
N SER A 80 -4.94 7.01 -5.81
CA SER A 80 -5.58 5.86 -6.47
C SER A 80 -4.53 4.86 -6.97
N PHE A 81 -4.54 3.64 -6.43
CA PHE A 81 -3.64 2.57 -6.89
C PHE A 81 -3.90 2.22 -8.36
N ILE A 82 -5.17 2.08 -8.76
CA ILE A 82 -5.54 1.71 -10.13
C ILE A 82 -5.03 2.73 -11.15
N VAL A 83 -5.20 4.03 -10.89
CA VAL A 83 -4.70 5.08 -11.78
C VAL A 83 -3.17 5.11 -11.78
N THR A 84 -2.55 4.95 -10.61
CA THR A 84 -1.08 4.97 -10.45
C THR A 84 -0.40 3.82 -11.17
N ARG A 85 -0.96 2.62 -11.08
CA ARG A 85 -0.55 1.43 -11.83
C ARG A 85 -0.49 1.69 -13.33
N THR A 86 -1.55 2.26 -13.91
CA THR A 86 -1.61 2.53 -15.35
C THR A 86 -0.62 3.62 -15.77
N LYS A 87 -0.40 4.63 -14.93
CA LYS A 87 0.57 5.70 -15.19
C LYS A 87 2.03 5.25 -15.03
N ALA A 88 2.28 4.21 -14.24
CA ALA A 88 3.62 3.66 -14.01
C ALA A 88 4.31 3.16 -15.29
N ILE A 89 3.53 2.72 -16.30
CA ILE A 89 4.04 2.27 -17.60
C ILE A 89 4.93 3.32 -18.27
N ASN A 90 4.61 4.61 -18.10
CA ASN A 90 5.36 5.70 -18.69
C ASN A 90 6.47 6.24 -17.77
N HIS A 91 6.67 5.65 -16.59
CA HIS A 91 7.59 6.13 -15.58
C HIS A 91 8.70 5.13 -15.24
N PHE A 92 8.41 3.83 -15.28
CA PHE A 92 9.39 2.78 -15.03
C PHE A 92 9.58 1.91 -16.27
N GLU A 93 10.82 1.54 -16.56
CA GLU A 93 11.17 0.65 -17.69
C GLU A 93 10.45 -0.70 -17.63
N GLN A 94 10.22 -1.21 -16.42
CA GLN A 94 9.55 -2.50 -16.18
C GLN A 94 8.02 -2.43 -16.35
N GLY A 95 7.48 -1.24 -16.67
CA GLY A 95 6.08 -1.05 -17.01
C GLY A 95 5.16 -0.84 -15.81
N GLU A 96 4.00 -1.51 -15.83
CA GLU A 96 2.96 -1.37 -14.81
C GLU A 96 3.33 -2.01 -13.47
N ILE A 97 2.54 -1.69 -12.45
CA ILE A 97 2.63 -2.28 -11.10
C ILE A 97 1.48 -3.26 -10.95
N ASP A 98 1.76 -4.55 -10.79
CA ASP A 98 0.70 -5.56 -10.70
C ASP A 98 0.33 -5.87 -9.25
N ASN A 99 1.25 -5.73 -8.31
CA ASN A 99 1.04 -6.15 -6.94
C ASN A 99 1.18 -4.99 -5.95
N LEU A 100 0.37 -5.02 -4.90
CA LEU A 100 0.38 -4.04 -3.81
C LEU A 100 0.48 -4.74 -2.45
N LEU A 101 1.53 -4.41 -1.71
CA LEU A 101 1.74 -4.81 -0.33
C LEU A 101 1.72 -3.58 0.57
N VAL A 102 0.80 -3.54 1.53
CA VAL A 102 0.57 -2.36 2.38
C VAL A 102 0.76 -2.69 3.85
N PHE A 103 1.55 -1.86 4.53
CA PHE A 103 1.74 -1.93 5.98
C PHE A 103 1.13 -0.72 6.68
N GLY A 104 0.09 -0.96 7.48
CA GLY A 104 -0.48 0.04 8.39
C GLY A 104 -1.44 1.06 7.75
N PHE A 105 -1.87 0.84 6.51
CA PHE A 105 -2.92 1.63 5.88
C PHE A 105 -4.14 0.78 5.51
N ALA A 106 -5.31 1.40 5.46
CA ALA A 106 -6.54 0.76 5.00
C ALA A 106 -6.71 0.88 3.48
N PRO A 107 -7.42 -0.05 2.81
CA PRO A 107 -7.65 -0.01 1.36
C PRO A 107 -8.18 1.32 0.81
N LYS A 108 -9.01 2.02 1.60
CA LYS A 108 -9.55 3.34 1.25
C LYS A 108 -8.49 4.40 0.90
N TYR A 109 -7.28 4.30 1.48
CA TYR A 109 -6.16 5.20 1.17
C TYR A 109 -5.65 5.06 -0.27
N PHE A 110 -5.96 3.92 -0.89
CA PHE A 110 -5.53 3.55 -2.23
C PHE A 110 -6.65 3.72 -3.28
N GLY A 111 -7.75 4.38 -2.90
CA GLY A 111 -8.95 4.49 -3.73
C GLY A 111 -9.65 3.15 -3.97
N LEU A 112 -9.41 2.16 -3.09
CA LEU A 112 -10.04 0.84 -3.16
C LEU A 112 -11.24 0.80 -2.21
N ASN A 113 -12.45 0.74 -2.77
CA ASN A 113 -13.70 0.55 -2.03
C ASN A 113 -14.05 -0.94 -1.92
N LEU A 114 -13.08 -1.76 -1.52
CA LEU A 114 -13.20 -3.20 -1.35
C LEU A 114 -13.06 -3.55 0.12
N ASP A 115 -13.83 -4.54 0.58
CA ASP A 115 -13.70 -5.10 1.93
C ASP A 115 -12.53 -6.10 1.97
N ILE A 116 -11.31 -5.57 2.09
CA ILE A 116 -10.08 -6.38 2.15
C ILE A 116 -9.66 -6.56 3.60
N GLN A 117 -9.66 -7.80 4.06
CA GLN A 117 -9.17 -8.15 5.38
C GLN A 117 -7.64 -8.19 5.41
N LYS A 118 -7.06 -7.80 6.54
CA LYS A 118 -5.60 -7.89 6.73
C LYS A 118 -5.16 -9.35 6.72
N TYR A 119 -3.97 -9.60 6.18
CA TYR A 119 -3.35 -10.92 6.06
C TYR A 119 -4.15 -11.92 5.23
N GLN A 120 -5.15 -11.46 4.49
CA GLN A 120 -5.90 -12.28 3.54
C GLN A 120 -5.45 -11.91 2.12
N PRO A 121 -5.05 -12.90 1.31
CA PRO A 121 -4.84 -12.72 -0.12
C PRO A 121 -6.08 -12.13 -0.79
N ALA A 122 -5.94 -10.95 -1.37
CA ALA A 122 -6.99 -10.36 -2.17
C ALA A 122 -6.52 -10.22 -3.61
N HIS A 123 -7.38 -10.61 -4.55
CA HIS A 123 -7.13 -10.43 -5.97
C HIS A 123 -8.20 -9.53 -6.55
N PHE A 124 -7.77 -8.47 -7.24
CA PHE A 124 -8.68 -7.58 -7.93
C PHE A 124 -8.23 -7.44 -9.39
N TYR A 125 -9.02 -8.00 -10.30
CA TYR A 125 -8.64 -8.20 -11.70
C TYR A 125 -7.31 -8.95 -11.84
N LYS A 126 -6.26 -8.26 -12.31
CA LYS A 126 -4.90 -8.79 -12.47
C LYS A 126 -3.95 -8.35 -11.36
N CYS A 127 -4.50 -7.77 -10.27
CA CYS A 127 -3.70 -7.22 -9.20
C CYS A 127 -3.76 -8.08 -7.94
N GLY A 128 -2.61 -8.47 -7.42
CA GLY A 128 -2.47 -9.05 -6.09
C GLY A 128 -2.40 -7.95 -5.04
N LEU A 129 -3.27 -8.03 -4.03
CA LEU A 129 -3.40 -7.05 -2.96
C LEU A 129 -3.19 -7.76 -1.62
N LEU A 130 -2.28 -7.24 -0.80
CA LEU A 130 -2.08 -7.71 0.56
C LEU A 130 -1.96 -6.52 1.52
N PHE A 131 -2.82 -6.52 2.53
CA PHE A 131 -2.82 -5.51 3.58
C PHE A 131 -2.39 -6.15 4.89
N ALA A 132 -1.54 -5.46 5.64
CA ALA A 132 -1.03 -5.90 6.93
C ALA A 132 -1.05 -4.74 7.93
N ASP A 133 -0.86 -5.06 9.21
CA ASP A 133 -0.60 -4.05 10.22
C ASP A 133 0.69 -3.27 9.93
N SER A 134 0.93 -2.21 10.71
CA SER A 134 2.14 -1.41 10.58
C SER A 134 3.38 -2.22 10.94
N LEU A 135 4.52 -1.88 10.36
CA LEU A 135 5.80 -2.54 10.66
C LEU A 135 6.11 -2.54 12.17
N ALA A 136 5.72 -1.48 12.89
CA ALA A 136 5.88 -1.37 14.34
C ALA A 136 5.11 -2.45 15.12
N ILE A 137 3.89 -2.80 14.68
CA ILE A 137 3.08 -3.85 15.29
C ILE A 137 3.65 -5.23 14.92
N LEU A 138 3.96 -5.43 13.63
CA LEU A 138 4.48 -6.70 13.15
C LEU A 138 5.78 -7.10 13.82
N GLU A 139 6.69 -6.14 14.05
CA GLU A 139 8.00 -6.39 14.66
C GLU A 139 7.91 -7.14 15.99
N ASN A 140 6.87 -6.86 16.78
CA ASN A 140 6.68 -7.41 18.13
C ASN A 140 5.80 -8.67 18.17
N ASP A 141 5.11 -9.02 17.08
CA ASP A 141 4.18 -10.14 17.06
C ASP A 141 4.61 -11.23 16.06
N LYS A 142 5.04 -12.38 16.60
CA LYS A 142 5.46 -13.53 15.79
C LYS A 142 4.30 -14.19 15.03
N GLY A 143 3.08 -14.14 15.58
CA GLY A 143 1.88 -14.67 14.93
C GLY A 143 1.52 -13.89 13.69
N LEU A 144 1.53 -12.55 13.79
CA LEU A 144 1.28 -11.66 12.65
C LEU A 144 2.32 -11.83 11.53
N LYS A 145 3.61 -12.01 11.89
CA LYS A 145 4.67 -12.31 10.91
C LYS A 145 4.39 -13.61 10.16
N GLY A 146 3.94 -14.65 10.88
CA GLY A 146 3.58 -15.93 10.28
C GLY A 146 2.38 -15.83 9.34
N MET A 147 1.37 -15.03 9.69
CA MET A 147 0.22 -14.78 8.82
C MET A 147 0.61 -13.98 7.57
N LEU A 148 1.41 -12.92 7.73
CA LEU A 148 1.96 -12.18 6.59
C LEU A 148 2.71 -13.10 5.64
N TRP A 149 3.59 -13.94 6.19
CA TRP A 149 4.41 -14.86 5.41
C TRP A 149 3.55 -15.76 4.51
N LYS A 150 2.56 -16.43 5.11
CA LYS A 150 1.63 -17.30 4.36
C LYS A 150 0.87 -16.53 3.29
N ALA A 151 0.36 -15.34 3.63
CA ALA A 151 -0.39 -14.53 2.68
C ALA A 151 0.48 -14.02 1.52
N MET A 152 1.74 -13.66 1.77
CA MET A 152 2.69 -13.32 0.71
C MET A 152 2.96 -14.49 -0.23
N GLN A 153 3.05 -15.72 0.31
CA GLN A 153 3.19 -16.93 -0.49
C GLN A 153 1.99 -17.20 -1.39
N GLU A 154 0.77 -16.85 -0.96
CA GLU A 154 -0.43 -17.09 -1.77
C GLU A 154 -0.67 -16.02 -2.83
N VAL A 155 -0.21 -14.78 -2.61
CA VAL A 155 -0.44 -13.66 -3.57
C VAL A 155 0.72 -13.50 -4.56
N PHE A 156 1.96 -13.73 -4.14
CA PHE A 156 3.14 -13.29 -4.89
C PHE A 156 4.08 -14.40 -5.37
N PHE A 157 3.79 -15.67 -5.05
CA PHE A 157 4.57 -16.84 -5.48
C PHE A 157 3.76 -17.74 -6.40
#